data_AF-A0A940BDB3-F1
#
_entry.id   AF-A0A940BDB3-F1
#
_cell.length_a   1.000
_cell.length_b   1.000
_cell.length_c   1.000
_cell.angle_alpha   90.00
_cell.angle_beta   90.00
_cell.angle_gamma   90.00
#
_symmetry.space_group_name_H-M   'P 1'
#
loop_
_entity.id
_entity.type
_entity.pdbx_description
1 polymer ?
#
loop_
_entity_poly.entity_id
_entity_poly.type
_entity_poly.pdbx_seq_one_letter_code
_entity_poly.pdbx_strand_id
1 'polypeptide(L)' 'MLDLLQHRIAMAAGREPADLLITNVRFLDVFSGELRREDVAIGTGVIVGFGPREAKETVDA' A
#
# COMPACT_ATOMS: atom_id res chain seq x y z
N MET A 1 -19.81 -7.37 10.93
CA MET A 1 -18.37 -7.11 11.11
C MET A 1 -17.71 -7.54 9.81
N LEU A 2 -17.23 -6.61 8.97
CA LEU A 2 -16.47 -6.99 7.78
C LEU A 2 -15.27 -7.81 8.24
N ASP A 3 -15.04 -8.94 7.58
CA ASP A 3 -13.83 -9.71 7.80
C ASP A 3 -12.62 -8.80 7.52
N LEU A 4 -11.63 -8.79 8.42
CA LEU A 4 -10.39 -8.02 8.29
C LEU A 4 -9.74 -8.25 6.92
N LEU A 5 -9.80 -9.47 6.40
CA LEU A 5 -9.27 -9.80 5.09
C LEU A 5 -10.06 -9.12 3.97
N GLN A 6 -11.40 -9.11 4.04
CA GLN A 6 -12.24 -8.43 3.04
C GLN A 6 -11.96 -6.93 2.99
N HIS A 7 -11.79 -6.30 4.15
CA HIS A 7 -11.45 -4.87 4.23
C HIS A 7 -10.07 -4.58 3.62
N ARG A 8 -9.06 -5.42 3.91
CA ARG A 8 -7.73 -5.32 3.28
C ARG A 8 -7.80 -5.48 1.76
N ILE A 9 -8.61 -6.42 1.28
CA ILE A 9 -8.81 -6.63 -0.17
C ILE A 9 -9.49 -5.42 -0.81
N ALA A 10 -10.46 -4.79 -0.14
CA ALA A 10 -11.10 -3.59 -0.66
C ALA A 10 -10.10 -2.43 -0.84
N MET A 11 -9.21 -2.21 0.14
CA MET A 11 -8.12 -1.23 0.05
C MET A 11 -7.10 -1.58 -1.03
N ALA A 12 -6.68 -2.86 -1.10
CA ALA A 12 -5.77 -3.36 -2.14
C ALA A 12 -6.34 -3.19 -3.55
N ALA A 13 -7.65 -3.36 -3.70
CA ALA A 13 -8.36 -3.18 -4.97
C ALA A 13 -8.69 -1.72 -5.31
N GLY A 14 -8.41 -0.76 -4.40
CA GLY A 14 -8.75 0.65 -4.58
C GLY A 14 -10.24 0.95 -4.50
N ARG A 15 -11.05 0.04 -3.93
CA ARG A 15 -12.48 0.26 -3.69
C ARG A 15 -12.73 1.10 -2.43
N GLU A 16 -11.77 1.09 -1.52
CA GLU A 16 -11.74 1.91 -0.31
C GLU A 16 -10.34 2.55 -0.19
N PRO A 17 -10.22 3.75 0.40
CA PRO A 17 -8.92 4.38 0.63
C PRO A 17 -8.07 3.54 1.59
N ALA A 18 -6.77 3.41 1.30
CA ALA A 18 -5.81 2.85 2.24
C ALA A 18 -5.66 3.73 3.49
N ASP A 19 -5.08 3.21 4.57
CA ASP A 19 -4.81 4.03 5.75
C ASP A 19 -3.68 5.03 5.48
N LEU A 20 -2.61 4.57 4.83
CA LEU A 20 -1.44 5.37 4.48
C LEU A 20 -0.94 5.01 3.07
N LEU A 21 -0.62 6.01 2.26
CA LEU A 21 0.18 5.87 1.06
C LEU A 21 1.54 6.55 1.28
N ILE A 22 2.62 5.80 1.13
CA ILE A 22 3.97 6.36 1.08
C ILE A 22 4.33 6.53 -0.39
N THR A 23 4.55 7.76 -0.83
CA THR A 23 4.86 8.08 -2.23
C THR A 23 6.35 8.14 -2.49
N ASN A 24 6.74 8.01 -3.76
CA ASN A 24 8.13 8.13 -4.21
C ASN A 24 9.12 7.14 -3.57
N VAL A 25 8.62 6.03 -3.02
CA VAL A 25 9.48 5.06 -2.32
C VAL A 25 10.46 4.43 -3.29
N ARG A 26 11.72 4.34 -2.87
CA ARG A 26 12.75 3.49 -3.48
C ARG A 26 13.11 2.38 -2.50
N PHE A 27 12.78 1.14 -2.83
CA PHE A 27 13.01 -0.01 -1.95
C PHE A 27 13.74 -1.14 -2.68
N LEU A 28 14.54 -1.91 -1.94
CA LEU A 28 15.16 -3.14 -2.42
C LEU A 28 14.15 -4.27 -2.31
N ASP A 29 13.72 -4.82 -3.44
CA ASP A 29 13.00 -6.07 -3.48
C ASP A 29 14.00 -7.20 -3.20
N VAL A 30 13.97 -7.74 -1.97
CA VAL A 30 14.90 -8.79 -1.54
C VAL A 30 14.60 -10.15 -2.16
N PHE A 31 13.48 -10.31 -2.85
CA PHE A 31 13.17 -11.53 -3.61
C PHE A 31 13.85 -11.50 -4.98
N SER A 32 13.75 -10.39 -5.72
CA SER A 32 14.40 -10.25 -7.04
C SER A 32 15.84 -9.75 -6.98
N GLY A 33 16.21 -9.06 -5.88
CA GLY A 33 17.49 -8.35 -5.76
C GLY A 33 17.52 -6.98 -6.44
N GLU A 34 16.37 -6.46 -6.89
CA GLU A 34 16.30 -5.22 -7.66
C GLU A 34 15.82 -4.02 -6.82
N LEU A 35 16.33 -2.83 -7.13
CA LEU A 35 15.78 -1.59 -6.60
C LEU A 35 14.54 -1.19 -7.39
N ARG A 36 13.38 -1.19 -6.72
CA ARG A 36 12.10 -0.77 -7.28
C ARG A 36 11.78 0.66 -6.83
N ARG A 37 11.06 1.39 -7.69
CA ARG A 37 10.54 2.73 -7.39
C ARG A 37 9.05 2.75 -7.63
N GLU A 38 8.27 2.74 -6.55
CA GLU A 38 6.82 2.65 -6.60
C GLU A 38 6.22 3.05 -5.25
N ASP A 39 5.02 3.62 -5.25
CA ASP A 39 4.31 3.94 -4.00
C ASP A 39 3.94 2.68 -3.22
N VAL A 40 3.86 2.78 -1.89
CA VAL A 40 3.53 1.65 -0.99
C VAL A 40 2.28 1.99 -0.19
N ALA A 41 1.25 1.16 -0.31
CA ALA A 41 0.00 1.32 0.41
C ALA A 41 -0.06 0.43 1.65
N ILE A 42 -0.46 1.01 2.77
CA ILE A 42 -0.60 0.34 4.07
C ILE A 42 -2.06 0.44 4.52
N GLY A 43 -2.60 -0.69 4.98
CA GLY A 43 -3.94 -0.76 5.54
C GLY A 43 -3.97 -1.76 6.69
N THR A 44 -4.55 -1.39 7.83
CA THR A 44 -4.66 -2.22 9.04
C THR A 44 -3.33 -2.85 9.47
N GLY A 45 -2.25 -2.06 9.41
CA GLY A 45 -0.90 -2.44 9.85
C GLY A 45 -0.11 -3.34 8.89
N VAL A 46 -0.57 -3.58 7.66
CA VAL A 46 0.14 -4.39 6.66
C VAL A 46 0.23 -3.68 5.31
N ILE A 47 1.21 -4.06 4.48
CA ILE A 47 1.26 -3.63 3.07
C ILE A 47 0.09 -4.30 2.34
N VAL A 48 -0.79 -3.48 1.76
CA VAL A 48 -1.96 -3.95 0.99
C VAL A 48 -1.73 -3.89 -0.52
N GLY A 49 -0.70 -3.19 -0.97
CA GLY A 49 -0.32 -3.16 -2.38
C GLY A 49 0.74 -2.11 -2.69
N PHE A 50 1.15 -2.12 -3.95
CA PHE A 50 2.06 -1.14 -4.53
C PHE A 50 1.30 -0.28 -5.56
N GLY A 51 1.84 0.89 -5.86
CA GLY A 51 1.33 1.80 -6.87
C GLY A 51 0.29 2.81 -6.35
N PRO A 52 -0.07 3.79 -7.20
CA PRO A 52 -0.87 4.94 -6.81
C PRO A 52 -2.31 4.55 -6.48
N ARG A 53 -2.86 5.16 -5.42
CA ARG A 53 -4.26 4.99 -4.98
C ARG A 53 -4.67 6.07 -3.98
N GLU A 54 -5.96 6.14 -3.66
CA GLU A 54 -6.43 6.98 -2.55
C GLU A 54 -6.01 6.41 -1.19
N ALA A 55 -5.66 7.31 -0.28
CA ALA A 55 -5.37 6.99 1.11
C ALA A 55 -5.84 8.10 2.04
N LYS A 56 -6.05 7.77 3.31
CA LYS A 56 -6.44 8.73 4.35
C LYS A 56 -5.29 9.69 4.69
N GLU A 57 -4.06 9.17 4.66
CA GLU A 57 -2.83 9.94 4.83
C GLU A 57 -1.86 9.62 3.69
N THR A 58 -1.14 10.65 3.23
CA THR A 58 -0.09 10.50 2.22
C THR A 58 1.19 11.15 2.74
N VAL A 59 2.30 10.42 2.65
CA VAL A 59 3.63 10.87 3.07
C VAL A 59 4.63 10.67 1.94
N ASP A 60 5.50 11.65 1.72
CA ASP A 60 6.61 11.57 0.78
C ASP A 60 7.86 10.96 1.44
N ALA A 61 8.52 10.02 0.76
CA ALA A 61 9.66 9.26 1.28
C ALA A 61 11.03 9.90 1.04
#